data_AF-A0A7C4RWB6-F1
#
_entry.id   AF-A0A7C4RWB6-F1
#
_cell.length_a   1.000
_cell.length_b   1.000
_cell.length_c   1.000
_cell.angle_alpha   90.00
_cell.angle_beta   90.00
_cell.angle_gamma   90.00
#
_symmetry.space_group_name_H-M   'P 1'
#
loop_
_entity.id
_entity.type
_entity.pdbx_description
1 polymer ?
#
loop_
_entity_poly.entity_id
_entity_poly.type
_entity_poly.pdbx_seq_one_letter_code
_entity_poly.pdbx_strand_id
1 'polypeptide(L)' 'MKRLTLFFRKNEEGQTRTLRLNIPEPVETINVEELRSDMHILKNLKVVPEGFEPDEARITETNVEVLINLLD' A
#
# COMPACT_ATOMS: atom_id res chain seq x y z
N MET A 1 18.08 -0.69 -5.38
CA MET A 1 16.83 -0.05 -5.87
C MET A 1 15.68 -0.71 -5.13
N LYS A 2 14.89 0.08 -4.40
CA LYS A 2 13.74 -0.43 -3.65
C LYS A 2 12.48 -0.20 -4.48
N ARG A 3 11.62 -1.22 -4.59
CA ARG A 3 10.32 -1.12 -5.25
C ARG A 3 9.24 -1.12 -4.18
N LEU A 4 8.34 -0.14 -4.22
CA LEU A 4 7.23 -0.03 -3.29
C LEU A 4 5.96 -0.58 -3.91
N THR A 5 5.26 -1.41 -3.16
CA THR A 5 3.94 -1.93 -3.51
C THR A 5 2.98 -1.65 -2.37
N LEU A 6 1.88 -0.96 -2.67
CA LEU A 6 0.82 -0.65 -1.71
C LEU A 6 -0.33 -1.64 -1.90
N PHE A 7 -0.89 -2.08 -0.79
CA PHE A 7 -2.03 -2.99 -0.77
C PHE A 7 -3.19 -2.34 -0.04
N PHE A 8 -4.36 -2.48 -0.62
CA PHE A 8 -5.62 -2.04 -0.03
C PHE A 8 -6.56 -3.23 0.03
N ARG A 9 -7.31 -3.38 1.12
CA ARG A 9 -8.29 -4.46 1.29
C ARG A 9 -9.71 -3.91 1.34
N LYS A 10 -10.63 -4.64 0.75
CA LYS A 10 -12.07 -4.44 0.87
C LYS A 10 -12.72 -5.75 1.28
N ASN A 11 -13.52 -5.72 2.34
CA ASN A 11 -14.38 -6.86 2.68
C ASN A 11 -15.75 -6.65 2.02
N GLU A 12 -16.10 -7.51 1.08
CA GLU A 12 -17.37 -7.48 0.35
C GLU A 12 -17.99 -8.89 0.42
N GLU A 13 -19.18 -8.99 1.04
CA GLU A 13 -19.98 -10.24 1.10
C GLU A 13 -19.21 -11.47 1.64
N GLY A 14 -18.35 -11.25 2.64
CA GLY A 14 -17.53 -12.31 3.24
C GLY A 14 -16.29 -12.70 2.43
N GLN A 15 -16.02 -12.02 1.30
CA GLN A 15 -14.79 -12.15 0.53
C GLN A 15 -13.89 -10.93 0.74
N THR A 16 -12.62 -11.16 1.07
CA THR A 16 -11.60 -10.12 1.10
C THR A 16 -11.03 -9.93 -0.30
N ARG A 17 -11.26 -8.76 -0.89
CA ARG A 17 -10.60 -8.33 -2.13
C ARG A 17 -9.38 -7.49 -1.79
N THR A 18 -8.29 -7.74 -2.49
CA THR A 18 -7.05 -6.97 -2.34
C THR A 18 -6.74 -6.25 -3.64
N LEU A 19 -6.59 -4.92 -3.56
CA LEU A 19 -6.06 -4.09 -4.62
C LEU A 19 -4.56 -3.87 -4.38
N ARG A 20 -3.77 -4.01 -5.44
CA ARG A 20 -2.33 -3.79 -5.42
C ARG A 20 -1.95 -2.62 -6.32
N LEU A 21 -1.26 -1.63 -5.78
CA LEU A 21 -0.65 -0.54 -6.53
C LEU A 21 0.87 -0.69 -6.49
N ASN A 22 1.48 -0.86 -7.66
CA ASN A 22 2.94 -0.91 -7.79
C ASN A 22 3.45 0.50 -8.10
N ILE A 23 4.37 1.02 -7.30
CA ILE A 23 5.03 2.30 -7.56
C ILE A 23 6.28 2.02 -8.42
N PRO A 24 6.31 2.49 -9.68
CA PRO A 24 7.39 2.18 -10.60
C PRO A 24 8.70 2.90 -10.24
N GLU A 25 8.61 4.05 -9.59
CA GLU A 25 9.77 4.82 -9.16
C GLU A 25 10.50 4.14 -7.99
N PRO A 26 11.85 4.10 -8.02
CA PRO A 26 12.62 3.62 -6.90
C PRO A 26 12.45 4.56 -5.70
N VAL A 27 12.22 3.97 -4.53
CA VAL A 27 12.09 4.70 -3.27
C VAL A 27 13.38 4.60 -2.46
N GLU A 28 13.89 5.70 -1.92
CA GLU A 28 15.14 5.70 -1.15
C GLU A 28 14.88 5.54 0.35
N THR A 29 13.94 6.33 0.87
CA THR A 29 13.54 6.40 2.27
C THR A 29 12.05 6.13 2.38
N ILE A 30 11.65 5.33 3.37
CA ILE A 30 10.25 5.06 3.67
C ILE A 30 9.98 5.45 5.11
N ASN A 31 9.10 6.43 5.28
CA ASN A 31 8.53 6.81 6.55
C ASN A 31 7.11 6.20 6.62
N VAL A 32 6.85 5.40 7.66
CA VAL A 32 5.58 4.66 7.82
C VAL A 32 4.41 5.62 8.02
N GLU A 33 4.60 6.73 8.74
CA GLU A 33 3.55 7.70 9.01
C GLU A 33 3.16 8.46 7.72
N GLU A 34 4.15 8.88 6.95
CA GLU A 34 3.95 9.50 5.64
C GLU A 34 3.27 8.54 4.68
N LEU A 35 3.70 7.28 4.63
CA LEU A 35 3.13 6.26 3.76
C LEU A 35 1.64 6.00 4.07
N ARG A 36 1.28 5.98 5.35
CA ARG A 36 -0.13 5.86 5.78
C ARG A 36 -0.94 7.06 5.32
N SER A 37 -0.41 8.27 5.49
CA SER A 37 -1.04 9.51 5.02
C SER A 37 -1.23 9.50 3.50
N ASP A 38 -0.19 9.13 2.76
CA ASP A 38 -0.19 9.06 1.29
C ASP A 38 -1.22 8.06 0.78
N MET A 39 -1.35 6.89 1.43
CA MET A 39 -2.38 5.91 1.08
C MET A 39 -3.79 6.44 1.29
N HIS A 40 -4.03 7.24 2.35
CA HIS A 40 -5.30 7.93 2.53
C HIS A 40 -5.54 9.03 1.48
N ILE A 41 -4.50 9.75 1.07
CA ILE A 41 -4.58 10.74 -0.01
C ILE A 41 -4.96 10.05 -1.32
N LEU A 42 -4.33 8.93 -1.67
CA LEU A 42 -4.66 8.17 -2.90
C LEU A 42 -6.13 7.72 -2.95
N LYS A 43 -6.70 7.38 -1.80
CA LYS A 43 -8.13 7.10 -1.66
C LYS A 43 -8.98 8.35 -1.90
N ASN A 44 -8.61 9.48 -1.29
CA ASN A 44 -9.32 10.76 -1.48
C ASN A 44 -9.27 11.25 -2.93
N LEU A 45 -8.18 10.95 -3.65
CA LEU A 45 -8.00 11.26 -5.06
C LEU A 45 -8.73 10.29 -6.01
N LYS A 46 -9.44 9.28 -5.48
CA LYS A 46 -10.14 8.23 -6.25
C LYS A 46 -9.23 7.40 -7.15
N VAL A 47 -7.93 7.35 -6.86
CA VAL A 47 -7.00 6.38 -7.49
C VAL A 47 -7.31 4.97 -7.00
N VAL A 48 -7.72 4.86 -5.73
CA VAL A 48 -8.21 3.63 -5.10
C VAL A 48 -9.74 3.64 -5.15
N PRO A 49 -10.39 2.56 -5.64
CA PRO A 49 -11.85 2.45 -5.65
C PRO A 49 -12.46 2.51 -4.24
N GLU A 50 -13.72 2.94 -4.17
CA GLU A 50 -14.41 3.07 -2.88
C GLU A 50 -14.56 1.72 -2.15
N GLY A 51 -14.47 1.79 -0.81
CA GLY A 51 -14.56 0.65 0.09
C GLY A 51 -13.25 -0.12 0.28
N PHE A 52 -12.19 0.21 -0.45
CA PHE A 52 -10.84 -0.29 -0.16
C PHE A 52 -10.17 0.58 0.91
N GLU A 53 -9.63 -0.07 1.93
CA GLU A 53 -8.89 0.56 3.03
C GLU A 53 -7.40 0.24 2.93
N PRO A 54 -6.51 1.18 3.32
CA PRO A 54 -5.08 0.93 3.46
C PRO A 54 -4.83 -0.28 4.36
N ASP A 55 -3.96 -1.16 3.92
CA ASP A 55 -3.75 -2.44 4.60
C ASP A 55 -2.27 -2.72 4.87
N GLU A 56 -1.47 -2.89 3.82
CA GLU A 56 -0.04 -3.14 3.95
C GLU A 56 0.74 -2.46 2.85
N ALA A 57 2.04 -2.28 3.09
CA ALA A 57 2.99 -1.87 2.08
C ALA A 57 4.18 -2.84 2.06
N ARG A 58 4.65 -3.18 0.87
CA ARG A 58 5.82 -4.04 0.66
C ARG A 58 6.92 -3.30 -0.07
N ILE A 59 8.12 -3.48 0.44
CA ILE A 59 9.33 -2.91 -0.11
C ILE A 59 10.21 -4.06 -0.56
N THR A 60 10.50 -4.14 -1.84
CA THR A 60 11.39 -5.16 -2.39
C THR A 60 12.72 -4.51 -2.78
N GLU A 61 13.80 -4.92 -2.15
CA GLU A 61 15.17 -4.51 -2.47
C GLU A 61 16.02 -5.75 -2.69
N THR A 62 16.51 -5.99 -3.92
CA THR A 62 17.52 -7.00 -4.31
C THR A 62 17.72 -8.14 -3.27
N ASN A 63 16.81 -9.11 -3.24
CA ASN A 63 16.74 -10.29 -2.34
C ASN A 63 16.20 -10.08 -0.91
N VAL A 64 15.73 -8.88 -0.58
CA VAL A 64 15.09 -8.54 0.70
C VAL A 64 13.67 -8.03 0.43
N GLU A 65 12.68 -8.59 1.13
CA GLU A 65 11.32 -8.08 1.18
C GLU A 65 11.05 -7.56 2.59
N VAL A 66 10.65 -6.30 2.71
CA VAL A 66 10.20 -5.69 3.96
C VAL A 66 8.69 -5.49 3.86
N LEU A 67 7.95 -6.12 4.76
CA LEU A 67 6.52 -5.95 4.94
C LEU A 67 6.27 -4.90 6.03
N ILE A 68 5.49 -3.88 5.70
CA ILE A 68 5.00 -2.88 6.63
C ILE A 68 3.49 -3.11 6.76
N ASN A 69 3.06 -3.59 7.92
CA ASN A 69 1.65 -3.66 8.24
C ASN A 69 1.19 -2.26 8.69
N LEU A 70 0.13 -1.75 8.05
CA LEU A 70 -0.39 -0.40 8.31
C LEU A 70 -1.71 -0.45 9.12
N LEU A 71 -2.19 -1.66 9.42
CA LEU A 71 -3.27 -1.91 10.36
C LEU A 71 -2.67 -2.12 11.75
N ASP A 72 -2.73 -1.09 12.60
CA ASP A 72 -2.61 -1.20 14.06
C ASP A 72 -3.84 -1.92 14.65
#